data_AF-A0A059XVH3-F1
#
_entry.id   AF-A0A059XVH3-F1
#
_cell.length_a   1.000
_cell.length_b   1.000
_cell.length_c   1.000
_cell.angle_alpha   90.00
_cell.angle_beta   90.00
_cell.angle_gamma   90.00
#
_symmetry.space_group_name_H-M   'P 1'
#
loop_
_entity.id
_entity.type
_entity.pdbx_description
1 polymer ?
#
loop_
_entity_poly.entity_id
_entity_poly.type
_entity_poly.pdbx_seq_one_letter_code
_entity_poly.pdbx_strand_id
1 'polypeptide(L)'
;MQAEEQLYYVENRGSKKLYRAIRPGTKEMLNCENKEAIVQIRNLDVIYGHGAKAFHALKDLNLNIYQGEVLGLVGESGSGKTTAGRAIIGLTPHSFGQIKILDRIIPKDRSKVNKWSKKGKDIINFMVNKVQMIFQDPTNSLNPFKDVETVVGEGLTNLKTSRYLYLTNIDIATYIELNKKLGSIDEKVMLTQDPWADVRLRWDDVADLYKFVHVETVQKVQNMAALHLDKDFSSVLSYLKEQKEFRDTENNLKEKECKRKLIIDILHQVGLDETVLRRFPLEFSGGQQQRVGICRAVVLQPQILIADEPISALDVSIQAQVINIFKELKEKYNLTIIFIAHDLRMVEYISDRIAVINKGTLLEVGPTKEVIHNPHHPYTQSLLDAVPSIEAEKGSLVGQAYNSSSHEYDEHTQPKWQQISQKHFVLATDEEFVEFVNKAKTYKSKFI
;
A
#
# COMPACT_ATOMS: atom_id res chain seq x y z
N MET A 1 -39.49 -4.78 -11.90
CA MET A 1 -38.08 -4.85 -12.33
C MET A 1 -37.79 -3.61 -13.16
N GLN A 2 -37.21 -2.57 -12.56
CA GLN A 2 -36.57 -1.52 -13.34
C GLN A 2 -35.26 -2.15 -13.86
N ALA A 3 -35.09 -2.24 -15.18
CA ALA A 3 -33.82 -2.65 -15.76
C ALA A 3 -32.78 -1.61 -15.33
N GLU A 4 -31.80 -2.00 -14.53
CA GLU A 4 -30.64 -1.16 -14.27
C GLU A 4 -29.99 -0.86 -15.63
N GLU A 5 -29.84 0.43 -15.97
CA GLU A 5 -29.13 0.83 -17.19
C GLU A 5 -27.73 0.21 -17.17
N GLN A 6 -27.43 -0.66 -18.13
CA GLN A 6 -26.13 -1.31 -18.21
C GLN A 6 -25.06 -0.27 -18.52
N LEU A 7 -24.26 0.07 -17.51
CA LEU A 7 -23.18 1.04 -17.63
C LEU A 7 -21.98 0.43 -18.37
N TYR A 8 -21.37 1.21 -19.26
CA TYR A 8 -20.18 0.79 -20.01
C TYR A 8 -18.98 1.66 -19.68
N TYR A 9 -17.82 1.03 -19.49
CA TYR A 9 -16.54 1.70 -19.56
C TYR A 9 -16.13 1.86 -21.03
N VAL A 10 -15.80 3.09 -21.43
CA VAL A 10 -15.44 3.43 -22.81
C VAL A 10 -13.98 3.81 -22.89
N GLU A 11 -13.23 3.06 -23.69
CA GLU A 11 -11.82 3.33 -23.96
C GLU A 11 -11.63 3.84 -25.39
N ASN A 12 -11.11 5.07 -25.50
CA ASN A 12 -10.75 5.64 -26.79
C ASN A 12 -9.38 5.12 -27.26
N ARG A 13 -9.34 4.52 -28.46
CA ARG A 13 -8.12 4.08 -29.16
C ARG A 13 -8.01 4.76 -30.51
N GLY A 14 -7.55 6.01 -30.49
CA GLY A 14 -7.51 6.84 -31.70
C GLY A 14 -8.92 7.03 -32.26
N SER A 15 -9.17 6.51 -33.47
CA SER A 15 -10.48 6.56 -34.12
C SER A 15 -11.47 5.48 -33.65
N LYS A 16 -11.02 4.46 -32.92
CA LYS A 16 -11.88 3.37 -32.43
C LYS A 16 -12.28 3.60 -30.97
N LYS A 17 -13.51 3.20 -30.61
CA LYS A 17 -13.97 3.12 -29.23
C LYS A 17 -14.19 1.67 -28.86
N LEU A 18 -13.63 1.25 -27.74
CA LEU A 18 -13.87 -0.05 -27.15
C LEU A 18 -14.80 0.12 -25.95
N TYR A 19 -15.76 -0.78 -25.82
CA TYR A 19 -16.78 -0.74 -24.77
C TYR A 19 -16.66 -2.01 -23.92
N ARG A 20 -16.75 -1.86 -22.61
CA ARG A 20 -16.85 -2.98 -21.67
C ARG A 20 -18.00 -2.72 -20.72
N ALA A 21 -18.93 -3.67 -20.60
CA ALA A 21 -19.96 -3.59 -19.58
C ALA A 21 -19.33 -3.61 -18.19
N ILE A 22 -19.76 -2.69 -17.33
CA ILE A 22 -19.36 -2.66 -15.92
C ILE A 22 -20.23 -3.68 -15.20
N ARG A 23 -19.59 -4.58 -14.44
CA ARG A 23 -20.33 -5.56 -13.64
C ARG A 23 -21.21 -4.84 -12.60
N PRO A 24 -22.49 -5.22 -12.43
CA PRO A 24 -23.33 -4.67 -11.37
C PRO A 24 -22.65 -4.83 -9.99
N GLY A 25 -22.88 -3.89 -9.08
CA GLY A 25 -22.24 -3.85 -7.75
C GLY A 25 -20.80 -3.32 -7.73
N THR A 26 -20.16 -3.06 -8.88
CA THR A 26 -18.77 -2.59 -8.93
C THR A 26 -18.61 -1.23 -8.26
N LYS A 27 -19.59 -0.33 -8.38
CA LYS A 27 -19.51 1.03 -7.82
C LYS A 27 -19.58 0.98 -6.30
N GLU A 28 -20.43 0.12 -5.75
CA GLU A 28 -20.63 -0.13 -4.33
C GLU A 28 -19.36 -0.73 -3.73
N MET A 29 -18.81 -1.77 -4.37
CA MET A 29 -17.55 -2.41 -3.96
C MET A 29 -16.38 -1.41 -3.97
N LEU A 30 -16.29 -0.56 -4.99
CA LEU A 30 -15.21 0.42 -5.11
C LEU A 30 -15.32 1.57 -4.12
N ASN A 31 -16.51 1.94 -3.63
CA ASN A 31 -16.72 3.11 -2.77
C ASN A 31 -17.18 2.73 -1.36
N CYS A 32 -16.74 1.56 -0.88
CA CYS A 32 -17.13 1.04 0.44
C CYS A 32 -16.44 1.73 1.63
N GLU A 33 -15.39 2.52 1.39
CA GLU A 33 -14.72 3.30 2.43
C GLU A 33 -14.98 4.79 2.27
N ASN A 34 -15.18 5.47 3.40
CA ASN A 34 -15.21 6.93 3.48
C ASN A 34 -13.78 7.50 3.57
N LYS A 35 -12.89 7.07 2.68
CA LYS A 35 -11.49 7.49 2.61
C LYS A 35 -11.12 7.89 1.19
N GLU A 36 -10.12 8.77 1.06
CA GLU A 36 -9.60 9.15 -0.25
C GLU A 36 -8.93 7.97 -0.93
N ALA A 37 -9.39 7.61 -2.13
CA ALA A 37 -8.78 6.57 -2.96
C ALA A 37 -7.60 7.15 -3.75
N ILE A 38 -6.37 6.83 -3.31
CA ILE A 38 -5.13 7.32 -3.92
C ILE A 38 -4.65 6.44 -5.08
N VAL A 39 -5.12 5.20 -5.20
CA VAL A 39 -4.96 4.38 -6.41
C VAL A 39 -6.32 3.91 -6.85
N GLN A 40 -6.64 4.14 -8.12
CA GLN A 40 -7.91 3.74 -8.74
C GLN A 40 -7.61 2.94 -10.00
N ILE A 41 -8.01 1.68 -10.00
CA ILE A 41 -7.87 0.76 -11.11
C ILE A 41 -9.26 0.53 -11.71
N ARG A 42 -9.41 0.75 -13.02
CA ARG A 42 -10.67 0.59 -13.74
C ARG A 42 -10.49 -0.32 -14.94
N ASN A 43 -11.23 -1.43 -14.93
CA ASN A 43 -11.33 -2.40 -16.02
C ASN A 43 -9.96 -2.85 -16.55
N LEU A 44 -8.99 -3.06 -15.67
CA LEU A 44 -7.61 -3.31 -16.09
C LEU A 44 -7.45 -4.74 -16.63
N ASP A 45 -6.95 -4.83 -17.87
CA ASP A 45 -6.49 -6.10 -18.45
C ASP A 45 -5.00 -6.08 -18.71
N VAL A 46 -4.35 -7.20 -18.43
CA VAL A 46 -2.96 -7.45 -18.82
C VAL A 46 -2.92 -8.76 -19.57
N ILE A 47 -2.49 -8.68 -20.83
CA ILE A 47 -2.34 -9.83 -21.72
C ILE A 47 -0.86 -9.96 -22.10
N TYR A 48 -0.29 -11.13 -21.85
CA TYR A 48 1.07 -11.48 -22.29
C TYR A 48 1.01 -12.28 -23.59
N GLY A 49 1.97 -12.03 -24.48
CA GLY A 49 2.03 -12.67 -25.79
C GLY A 49 1.01 -12.11 -26.78
N HIS A 50 0.88 -12.77 -27.93
CA HIS A 50 0.02 -12.35 -29.04
C HIS A 50 -0.64 -13.56 -29.71
N GLY A 51 -1.75 -13.33 -30.40
CA GLY A 51 -2.46 -14.36 -31.17
C GLY A 51 -3.07 -15.45 -30.30
N ALA A 52 -3.16 -16.67 -30.83
CA ALA A 52 -3.82 -17.81 -30.17
C ALA A 52 -3.14 -18.27 -28.86
N LYS A 53 -1.88 -17.87 -28.61
CA LYS A 53 -1.14 -18.19 -27.38
C LYS A 53 -1.15 -17.06 -26.34
N ALA A 54 -1.99 -16.03 -26.54
CA ALA A 54 -2.10 -14.92 -25.62
C ALA A 54 -2.62 -15.41 -24.25
N PHE A 55 -1.90 -15.04 -23.19
CA PHE A 55 -2.24 -15.37 -21.81
C PHE A 55 -2.81 -14.15 -21.10
N HIS A 56 -4.06 -14.24 -20.65
CA HIS A 56 -4.73 -13.19 -19.89
C HIS A 56 -4.35 -13.30 -18.41
N ALA A 57 -3.37 -12.51 -17.99
CA ALA A 57 -2.89 -12.49 -16.61
C ALA A 57 -3.79 -11.70 -15.68
N LEU A 58 -4.42 -10.62 -16.16
CA LEU A 58 -5.45 -9.87 -15.45
C LEU A 58 -6.66 -9.68 -16.35
N LYS A 59 -7.85 -9.81 -15.77
CA LYS A 59 -9.14 -9.75 -16.45
C LYS A 59 -10.07 -8.85 -15.64
N ASP A 60 -10.37 -7.69 -16.20
CA ASP A 60 -11.34 -6.75 -15.64
C ASP A 60 -11.07 -6.38 -14.16
N LEU A 61 -9.80 -6.13 -13.83
CA LEU A 61 -9.42 -5.76 -12.47
C LEU A 61 -9.94 -4.35 -12.17
N ASN A 62 -10.80 -4.25 -11.15
CA ASN A 62 -11.35 -3.01 -10.62
C ASN A 62 -11.06 -2.95 -9.13
N LEU A 63 -10.34 -1.91 -8.69
CA LEU A 63 -9.90 -1.81 -7.30
C LEU A 63 -9.60 -0.36 -6.92
N ASN A 64 -9.99 0.04 -5.72
CA ASN A 64 -9.53 1.28 -5.08
C ASN A 64 -8.56 0.91 -3.96
N ILE A 65 -7.49 1.67 -3.81
CA ILE A 65 -6.62 1.64 -2.63
C ILE A 65 -6.67 3.01 -1.96
N TYR A 66 -6.98 3.03 -0.67
CA TYR A 66 -7.24 4.21 0.13
C TYR A 66 -6.02 4.68 0.89
N GLN A 67 -5.98 5.98 1.15
CA GLN A 67 -4.85 6.61 1.85
C GLN A 67 -4.59 5.98 3.23
N GLY A 68 -3.31 5.65 3.47
CA GLY A 68 -2.82 5.11 4.73
C GLY A 68 -3.28 3.68 5.02
N GLU A 69 -3.96 3.02 4.07
CA GLU A 69 -4.37 1.62 4.23
C GLU A 69 -3.24 0.66 3.81
N VAL A 70 -3.25 -0.53 4.41
CA VAL A 70 -2.58 -1.70 3.88
C VAL A 70 -3.62 -2.60 3.24
N LEU A 71 -3.56 -2.73 1.91
CA LEU A 71 -4.37 -3.67 1.16
C LEU A 71 -3.58 -4.96 0.90
N GLY A 72 -4.03 -6.07 1.49
CA GLY A 72 -3.53 -7.39 1.18
C GLY A 72 -4.09 -7.90 -0.15
N LEU A 73 -3.24 -8.16 -1.14
CA LEU A 73 -3.63 -8.81 -2.40
C LEU A 73 -3.19 -10.27 -2.36
N VAL A 74 -4.16 -11.19 -2.28
CA VAL A 74 -3.89 -12.60 -1.90
C VAL A 74 -4.44 -13.59 -2.91
N GLY A 75 -3.76 -14.72 -3.05
CA GLY A 75 -4.09 -15.82 -3.96
C GLY A 75 -2.89 -16.72 -4.22
N GLU A 76 -3.12 -17.84 -4.88
CA GLU A 76 -2.08 -18.82 -5.23
C GLU A 76 -1.01 -18.25 -6.17
N SER A 77 0.11 -18.97 -6.29
CA SER A 77 1.12 -18.65 -7.31
C SER A 77 0.50 -18.63 -8.72
N GLY A 78 0.84 -17.63 -9.52
CA GLY A 78 0.28 -17.46 -10.86
C GLY A 78 -1.13 -16.88 -10.93
N SER A 79 -1.76 -16.47 -9.82
CA SER A 79 -3.11 -15.90 -9.82
C SER A 79 -3.22 -14.48 -10.39
N GLY A 80 -2.09 -13.80 -10.63
CA GLY A 80 -2.03 -12.45 -11.21
C GLY A 80 -1.56 -11.34 -10.27
N LYS A 81 -1.25 -11.63 -8.99
CA LYS A 81 -0.86 -10.63 -7.97
C LYS A 81 0.35 -9.78 -8.38
N THR A 82 1.47 -10.42 -8.69
CA THR A 82 2.70 -9.75 -9.15
C THR A 82 2.47 -8.97 -10.44
N THR A 83 1.64 -9.48 -11.35
CA THR A 83 1.26 -8.75 -12.57
C THR A 83 0.48 -7.48 -12.24
N ALA A 84 -0.46 -7.52 -11.28
CA ALA A 84 -1.18 -6.33 -10.83
C ALA A 84 -0.23 -5.30 -10.19
N GLY A 85 0.64 -5.73 -9.28
CA GLY A 85 1.65 -4.85 -8.66
C GLY A 85 2.56 -4.18 -9.70
N ARG A 86 3.09 -4.95 -10.66
CA ARG A 86 3.94 -4.44 -11.75
C ARG A 86 3.20 -3.52 -12.71
N ALA A 87 1.91 -3.75 -12.95
CA ALA A 87 1.09 -2.88 -13.80
C ALA A 87 0.85 -1.52 -13.14
N ILE A 88 0.58 -1.49 -11.82
CA ILE A 88 0.39 -0.25 -11.03
C ILE A 88 1.61 0.66 -11.14
N ILE A 89 2.82 0.12 -11.01
CA ILE A 89 4.06 0.90 -11.09
C ILE A 89 4.55 1.16 -12.53
N GLY A 90 3.80 0.71 -13.54
CA GLY A 90 4.14 0.86 -14.95
C GLY A 90 5.37 0.06 -15.40
N LEU A 91 5.73 -1.02 -14.71
CA LEU A 91 6.73 -1.99 -15.18
C LEU A 91 6.15 -3.02 -16.15
N THR A 92 4.84 -3.30 -16.06
CA THR A 92 4.12 -4.14 -17.02
C THR A 92 3.08 -3.29 -17.75
N PRO A 93 3.08 -3.26 -19.10
CA PRO A 93 2.08 -2.55 -19.84
C PRO A 93 0.72 -3.24 -19.71
N HIS A 94 -0.36 -2.46 -19.68
CA HIS A 94 -1.72 -2.99 -19.67
C HIS A 94 -2.40 -2.82 -21.01
N SER A 95 -3.19 -3.83 -21.37
CA SER A 95 -3.83 -3.95 -22.66
C SER A 95 -5.12 -3.15 -22.72
N PHE A 96 -5.87 -3.02 -21.63
CA PHE A 96 -7.14 -2.29 -21.55
C PHE A 96 -7.32 -1.68 -20.15
N GLY A 97 -8.17 -0.66 -20.05
CA GLY A 97 -8.51 -0.02 -18.79
C GLY A 97 -7.58 1.15 -18.46
N GLN A 98 -7.60 1.53 -17.18
CA GLN A 98 -6.87 2.68 -16.67
C GLN A 98 -6.41 2.47 -15.24
N ILE A 99 -5.23 3.01 -14.94
CA ILE A 99 -4.73 3.16 -13.58
C ILE A 99 -4.56 4.66 -13.33
N LYS A 100 -5.18 5.17 -12.27
CA LYS A 100 -4.99 6.51 -11.75
C LYS A 100 -4.30 6.43 -10.39
N ILE A 101 -3.23 7.18 -10.21
CA ILE A 101 -2.51 7.31 -8.95
C ILE A 101 -2.53 8.79 -8.57
N LEU A 102 -3.04 9.10 -7.37
CA LEU A 102 -3.31 10.46 -6.90
C LEU A 102 -4.14 11.23 -7.94
N ASP A 103 -3.59 12.31 -8.48
CA ASP A 103 -4.17 13.16 -9.51
C ASP A 103 -3.87 12.70 -10.95
N ARG A 104 -3.08 11.64 -11.14
CA ARG A 104 -2.48 11.30 -12.44
C ARG A 104 -2.90 9.98 -13.01
N ILE A 105 -3.16 9.99 -14.31
CA ILE A 105 -3.40 8.76 -15.10
C ILE A 105 -2.06 8.20 -15.56
N ILE A 106 -1.80 6.95 -15.22
CA ILE A 106 -0.57 6.27 -15.60
C ILE A 106 -0.65 5.82 -17.07
N PRO A 107 0.38 6.08 -17.89
CA PRO A 107 0.42 5.62 -19.27
C PRO A 107 0.32 4.09 -19.36
N LYS A 108 -0.42 3.61 -20.37
CA LYS A 108 -0.59 2.16 -20.59
C LYS A 108 0.69 1.39 -20.78
N ASP A 109 1.63 2.03 -21.46
CA ASP A 109 2.95 1.50 -21.73
C ASP A 109 3.97 2.61 -21.48
N ARG A 110 4.62 2.53 -20.32
CA ARG A 110 5.61 3.51 -19.88
C ARG A 110 6.82 3.54 -20.81
N SER A 111 7.14 2.44 -21.50
CA SER A 111 8.28 2.39 -22.44
C SER A 111 8.10 3.30 -23.65
N LYS A 112 6.84 3.60 -24.03
CA LYS A 112 6.47 4.49 -25.13
C LYS A 112 6.41 5.96 -24.75
N VAL A 113 6.62 6.29 -23.48
CA VAL A 113 6.64 7.67 -23.01
C VAL A 113 7.94 8.34 -23.45
N ASN A 114 7.83 9.45 -24.19
CA ASN A 114 9.00 10.24 -24.56
C ASN A 114 9.60 10.92 -23.31
N LYS A 115 10.69 10.35 -22.79
CA LYS A 115 11.41 10.81 -21.59
C LYS A 115 12.00 12.21 -21.71
N TRP A 116 12.12 12.75 -22.93
CA TRP A 116 12.64 14.10 -23.18
C TRP A 116 11.55 15.17 -23.14
N SER A 117 10.30 14.78 -23.37
CA SER A 117 9.16 15.70 -23.29
C SER A 117 8.89 16.13 -21.85
N LYS A 118 8.39 17.37 -21.67
CA LYS A 118 8.01 17.90 -20.34
C LYS A 118 7.05 16.95 -19.61
N LYS A 119 6.00 16.49 -20.30
CA LYS A 119 5.01 15.52 -19.79
C LYS A 119 5.62 14.17 -19.43
N GLY A 120 6.58 13.69 -20.22
CA GLY A 120 7.28 12.42 -19.97
C GLY A 120 8.21 12.47 -18.76
N LYS A 121 8.95 13.58 -18.60
CA LYS A 121 9.78 13.80 -17.39
C LYS A 121 8.92 13.88 -16.14
N ASP A 122 7.83 14.64 -16.23
CA ASP A 122 6.89 14.87 -15.15
C ASP A 122 6.24 13.56 -14.65
N ILE A 123 5.75 12.68 -15.54
CA ILE A 123 5.23 11.37 -15.13
C ILE A 123 6.31 10.45 -14.54
N ILE A 124 7.54 10.48 -15.09
CA ILE A 124 8.64 9.64 -14.57
C ILE A 124 9.04 10.09 -13.18
N ASN A 125 9.22 11.40 -12.97
CA ASN A 125 9.57 11.98 -11.68
C ASN A 125 8.45 11.70 -10.65
N PHE A 126 7.20 11.86 -11.05
CA PHE A 126 6.06 11.49 -10.21
C PHE A 126 6.12 10.03 -9.76
N MET A 127 6.31 9.10 -10.71
CA MET A 127 6.37 7.67 -10.37
C MET A 127 7.54 7.35 -9.44
N VAL A 128 8.73 7.89 -9.71
CA VAL A 128 9.92 7.65 -8.87
C VAL A 128 9.77 8.25 -7.48
N ASN A 129 9.12 9.41 -7.34
CA ASN A 129 8.95 10.06 -6.03
C ASN A 129 7.81 9.48 -5.20
N LYS A 130 6.67 9.16 -5.84
CA LYS A 130 5.43 8.84 -5.13
C LYS A 130 5.17 7.34 -5.00
N VAL A 131 5.82 6.50 -5.82
CA VAL A 131 5.53 5.06 -5.90
C VAL A 131 6.80 4.24 -5.88
N GLN A 132 6.91 3.29 -4.95
CA GLN A 132 8.06 2.40 -4.83
C GLN A 132 7.61 0.95 -4.72
N MET A 133 8.53 0.02 -5.02
CA MET A 133 8.28 -1.41 -4.96
C MET A 133 9.41 -2.14 -4.26
N ILE A 134 9.04 -3.10 -3.42
CA ILE A 134 9.92 -4.14 -2.89
C ILE A 134 9.64 -5.39 -3.71
N PHE A 135 10.69 -5.95 -4.30
CA PHE A 135 10.60 -7.15 -5.13
C PHE A 135 10.72 -8.42 -4.28
N GLN A 136 10.15 -9.52 -4.79
CA GLN A 136 10.13 -10.84 -4.16
C GLN A 136 11.52 -11.38 -3.83
N ASP A 137 12.53 -11.11 -4.66
CA ASP A 137 13.90 -11.56 -4.43
C ASP A 137 14.83 -10.35 -4.16
N PRO A 138 15.23 -10.13 -2.89
CA PRO A 138 16.09 -9.01 -2.56
C PRO A 138 17.47 -9.15 -3.21
N THR A 139 18.02 -10.37 -3.35
CA THR A 139 19.34 -10.64 -3.91
C THR A 139 19.47 -10.12 -5.34
N ASN A 140 18.46 -10.42 -6.16
CA ASN A 140 18.41 -9.99 -7.56
C ASN A 140 18.01 -8.53 -7.73
N SER A 141 17.43 -7.92 -6.70
CA SER A 141 17.01 -6.51 -6.74
C SER A 141 18.13 -5.54 -6.36
N LEU A 142 19.10 -5.96 -5.54
CA LEU A 142 20.20 -5.14 -5.05
C LEU A 142 21.45 -5.28 -5.94
N ASN A 143 22.21 -4.20 -6.11
CA ASN A 143 23.46 -4.25 -6.85
C ASN A 143 24.56 -4.88 -5.97
N PRO A 144 25.09 -6.08 -6.28
CA PRO A 144 26.04 -6.77 -5.42
C PRO A 144 27.42 -6.09 -5.36
N PHE A 145 27.72 -5.17 -6.30
CA PHE A 145 28.99 -4.47 -6.42
C PHE A 145 28.98 -3.06 -5.83
N LYS A 146 27.92 -2.69 -5.09
CA LYS A 146 27.77 -1.39 -4.44
C LYS A 146 27.54 -1.60 -2.95
N ASP A 147 28.09 -0.68 -2.15
CA ASP A 147 27.89 -0.70 -0.70
C ASP A 147 26.45 -0.30 -0.32
N VAL A 148 26.04 -0.64 0.91
CA VAL A 148 24.69 -0.35 1.41
C VAL A 148 24.37 1.15 1.34
N GLU A 149 25.32 2.03 1.68
CA GLU A 149 25.14 3.48 1.58
C GLU A 149 24.77 3.92 0.15
N THR A 150 25.44 3.35 -0.86
CA THR A 150 25.16 3.65 -2.27
C THR A 150 23.85 3.04 -2.72
N VAL A 151 23.57 1.79 -2.36
CA VAL A 151 22.36 1.08 -2.78
C VAL A 151 21.10 1.73 -2.20
N VAL A 152 21.09 2.04 -0.90
CA VAL A 152 19.96 2.73 -0.25
C VAL A 152 19.90 4.18 -0.73
N GLY A 153 21.04 4.87 -0.84
CA GLY A 153 21.12 6.28 -1.23
C GLY A 153 20.95 6.58 -2.73
N GLU A 154 20.75 5.57 -3.58
CA GLU A 154 20.68 5.73 -5.04
C GLU A 154 19.55 6.68 -5.45
N GLY A 155 18.35 6.44 -4.95
CA GLY A 155 17.17 7.26 -5.24
C GLY A 155 17.37 8.72 -4.83
N LEU A 156 17.85 8.94 -3.60
CA LEU A 156 18.14 10.27 -3.06
C LEU A 156 19.16 11.02 -3.92
N THR A 157 20.19 10.32 -4.40
CA THR A 157 21.24 10.89 -5.25
C THR A 157 20.69 11.28 -6.62
N ASN A 158 19.82 10.47 -7.21
CA ASN A 158 19.23 10.72 -8.52
C ASN A 158 18.26 11.90 -8.52
N LEU A 159 17.53 12.10 -7.42
CA LEU A 159 16.50 13.13 -7.30
C LEU A 159 17.00 14.44 -6.68
N LYS A 160 18.10 14.40 -5.92
CA LYS A 160 18.64 15.55 -5.17
C LYS A 160 17.60 16.18 -4.22
N THR A 161 16.86 15.32 -3.52
CA THR A 161 15.77 15.69 -2.60
C THR A 161 16.11 15.41 -1.13
N SER A 162 17.35 15.05 -0.82
CA SER A 162 17.74 14.57 0.51
C SER A 162 17.57 15.64 1.58
N ARG A 163 18.01 16.88 1.31
CA ARG A 163 17.83 17.99 2.24
C ARG A 163 16.36 18.32 2.46
N TYR A 164 15.59 18.35 1.37
CA TYR A 164 14.14 18.56 1.43
C TYR A 164 13.46 17.52 2.34
N LEU A 165 13.67 16.22 2.07
CA LEU A 165 13.07 15.14 2.87
C LEU A 165 13.52 15.18 4.32
N TYR A 166 14.82 15.41 4.56
CA TYR A 166 15.38 15.44 5.90
C TYR A 166 14.75 16.54 6.76
N LEU A 167 14.64 17.75 6.22
CA LEU A 167 14.07 18.89 6.92
C LEU A 167 12.56 18.74 7.13
N THR A 168 11.83 18.28 6.10
CA THR A 168 10.40 17.96 6.20
C THR A 168 10.13 16.91 7.28
N ASN A 169 11.00 15.91 7.45
CA ASN A 169 10.85 14.91 8.50
C ASN A 169 10.92 15.49 9.90
N ILE A 170 11.84 16.42 10.14
CA ILE A 170 11.97 17.10 11.42
C ILE A 170 10.68 17.87 11.73
N ASP A 171 10.18 18.61 10.74
CA ASP A 171 8.98 19.44 10.89
C ASP A 171 7.72 18.58 11.11
N ILE A 172 7.54 17.50 10.34
CA ILE A 172 6.43 16.54 10.49
C ILE A 172 6.50 15.84 11.87
N ALA A 173 7.67 15.32 12.25
CA ALA A 173 7.84 14.63 13.52
C ALA A 173 7.54 15.55 14.71
N THR A 174 7.97 16.82 14.61
CA THR A 174 7.69 17.85 15.62
C THR A 174 6.19 18.07 15.77
N TYR A 175 5.45 18.20 14.66
CA TYR A 175 4.01 18.43 14.70
C TYR A 175 3.22 17.23 15.25
N ILE A 176 3.56 16.02 14.82
CA ILE A 176 2.88 14.80 15.27
C ILE A 176 3.12 14.58 16.77
N GLU A 177 4.35 14.73 17.24
CA GLU A 177 4.69 14.56 18.65
C GLU A 177 4.07 15.67 19.50
N LEU A 178 4.04 16.91 19.01
CA LEU A 178 3.31 18.01 19.65
C LEU A 178 1.83 17.66 19.85
N ASN A 179 1.16 17.18 18.80
CA ASN A 179 -0.26 16.84 18.87
C ASN A 179 -0.51 15.74 19.91
N LYS A 180 0.38 14.74 20.01
CA LYS A 180 0.34 13.70 21.05
C LYS A 180 0.53 14.28 22.45
N LYS A 181 1.54 15.13 22.66
CA LYS A 181 1.81 15.76 23.96
C LYS A 181 0.63 16.61 24.45
N LEU A 182 0.01 17.37 23.54
CA LEU A 182 -1.20 18.14 23.84
C LEU A 182 -2.38 17.23 24.21
N GLY A 183 -2.62 16.17 23.46
CA GLY A 183 -3.66 15.18 23.78
C GLY A 183 -3.46 14.50 25.13
N SER A 184 -2.22 14.28 25.57
CA SER A 184 -1.90 13.75 26.91
C SER A 184 -2.20 14.72 28.05
N ILE A 185 -2.23 16.03 27.79
CA ILE A 185 -2.63 17.05 28.78
C ILE A 185 -4.15 17.06 28.90
N ASP A 186 -4.85 17.21 27.77
CA ASP A 186 -6.31 17.09 27.66
C ASP A 186 -6.68 16.85 26.19
N GLU A 187 -7.54 15.87 25.93
CA GLU A 187 -8.06 15.58 24.59
C GLU A 187 -8.68 16.81 23.91
N LYS A 188 -9.27 17.73 24.69
CA LYS A 188 -9.87 18.98 24.19
C LYS A 188 -8.86 20.01 23.71
N VAL A 189 -7.59 19.91 24.10
CA VAL A 189 -6.52 20.81 23.64
C VAL A 189 -5.66 20.20 22.54
N MET A 190 -5.98 18.99 22.09
CA MET A 190 -5.39 18.38 20.90
C MET A 190 -5.66 19.27 19.68
N LEU A 191 -4.67 19.41 18.79
CA LEU A 191 -4.79 20.27 17.61
C LEU A 191 -5.74 19.66 16.58
N THR A 192 -5.64 18.35 16.36
CA THR A 192 -6.43 17.62 15.36
C THR A 192 -6.47 16.12 15.65
N GLN A 193 -7.52 15.46 15.17
CA GLN A 193 -7.61 14.00 15.20
C GLN A 193 -6.74 13.31 14.14
N ASP A 194 -6.43 14.00 13.02
CA ASP A 194 -5.53 13.50 11.98
C ASP A 194 -4.39 14.52 11.74
N PRO A 195 -3.28 14.44 12.49
CA PRO A 195 -2.13 15.32 12.30
C PRO A 195 -1.46 15.14 10.94
N TRP A 196 -1.62 13.97 10.29
CA TRP A 196 -1.09 13.75 8.96
C TRP A 196 -1.86 14.56 7.90
N ALA A 197 -3.17 14.76 8.06
CA ALA A 197 -3.95 15.60 7.14
C ALA A 197 -3.42 17.03 7.08
N ASP A 198 -3.07 17.62 8.22
CA ASP A 198 -2.59 19.00 8.31
C ASP A 198 -1.24 19.19 7.61
N VAL A 199 -0.30 18.27 7.82
CA VAL A 199 1.04 18.36 7.21
C VAL A 199 1.02 17.98 5.73
N ARG A 200 0.14 17.07 5.30
CA ARG A 200 0.03 16.64 3.89
C ARG A 200 -0.31 17.79 2.95
N LEU A 201 -1.15 18.73 3.39
CA LEU A 201 -1.51 19.93 2.61
C LEU A 201 -0.31 20.83 2.29
N ARG A 202 0.81 20.67 3.01
CA ARG A 202 1.99 21.53 2.97
C ARG A 202 3.27 20.78 2.63
N TRP A 203 3.14 19.49 2.29
CA TRP A 203 4.30 18.62 2.10
C TRP A 203 5.21 19.14 0.98
N ASP A 204 4.65 19.70 -0.09
CA ASP A 204 5.40 20.09 -1.29
C ASP A 204 6.29 21.35 -1.09
N ASP A 205 6.17 22.08 0.04
CA ASP A 205 7.00 23.25 0.35
C ASP A 205 7.53 23.23 1.80
N VAL A 206 8.85 23.05 1.95
CA VAL A 206 9.54 23.01 3.25
C VAL A 206 9.41 24.33 4.01
N ALA A 207 9.39 25.46 3.31
CA ALA A 207 9.30 26.77 3.95
C ALA A 207 7.89 27.01 4.50
N ASP A 208 6.86 26.60 3.75
CA ASP A 208 5.48 26.67 4.21
C ASP A 208 5.25 25.73 5.41
N LEU A 209 5.75 24.50 5.33
CA LEU A 209 5.66 23.55 6.44
C LEU A 209 6.40 24.06 7.69
N TYR A 210 7.62 24.61 7.53
CA TYR A 210 8.36 25.22 8.63
C TYR A 210 7.56 26.34 9.29
N LYS A 211 6.98 27.25 8.49
CA LYS A 211 6.18 28.36 9.01
C LYS A 211 4.95 27.84 9.77
N PHE A 212 4.26 26.84 9.21
CA PHE A 212 3.11 26.22 9.84
C PHE A 212 3.46 25.62 11.21
N VAL A 213 4.54 24.84 11.30
CA VAL A 213 4.94 24.14 12.53
C VAL A 213 5.57 25.08 13.55
N HIS A 214 6.58 25.87 13.15
CA HIS A 214 7.45 26.61 14.09
C HIS A 214 7.06 28.07 14.31
N VAL A 215 6.03 28.56 13.61
CA VAL A 215 5.50 29.92 13.78
C VAL A 215 4.01 29.88 14.11
N GLU A 216 3.19 29.38 13.20
CA GLU A 216 1.72 29.44 13.35
C GLU A 216 1.24 28.53 14.48
N THR A 217 1.73 27.29 14.54
CA THR A 217 1.35 26.34 15.58
C THR A 217 1.89 26.75 16.95
N VAL A 218 3.12 27.27 17.02
CA VAL A 218 3.69 27.80 18.27
C VAL A 218 2.81 28.93 18.83
N GLN A 219 2.40 29.88 17.98
CA GLN A 219 1.51 30.96 18.40
C GLN A 219 0.15 30.43 18.90
N LYS A 220 -0.42 29.43 18.22
CA LYS A 220 -1.67 28.78 18.65
C LYS A 220 -1.53 28.16 20.04
N VAL A 221 -0.45 27.41 20.28
CA VAL A 221 -0.21 26.75 21.58
C VAL A 221 0.03 27.78 22.69
N GLN A 222 0.74 28.88 22.42
CA GLN A 222 0.92 29.97 23.39
C GLN A 222 -0.42 30.62 23.76
N ASN A 223 -1.29 30.86 22.78
CA ASN A 223 -2.63 31.40 23.02
C ASN A 223 -3.48 30.42 23.85
N MET A 224 -3.40 29.11 23.58
CA MET A 224 -4.08 28.08 24.37
C MET A 224 -3.58 28.05 25.82
N ALA A 225 -2.26 28.12 26.02
CA ALA A 225 -1.66 28.15 27.35
C ALA A 225 -2.11 29.38 28.17
N ALA A 226 -2.30 30.52 27.52
CA ALA A 226 -2.82 31.73 28.17
C ALA A 226 -4.31 31.61 28.57
N LEU A 227 -5.10 30.82 27.84
CA LEU A 227 -6.52 30.60 28.11
C LEU A 227 -6.78 29.51 29.16
N HIS A 228 -5.88 28.53 29.26
CA HIS A 228 -5.99 27.37 30.16
C HIS A 228 -4.97 27.46 31.29
N LEU A 229 -5.14 28.45 32.17
CA LEU A 229 -4.28 28.69 33.33
C LEU A 229 -4.27 27.54 34.35
N ASP A 230 -5.25 26.64 34.27
CA ASP A 230 -5.40 25.43 35.07
C ASP A 230 -4.50 24.27 34.61
N LYS A 231 -3.89 24.37 33.43
CA LYS A 231 -3.11 23.29 32.81
C LYS A 231 -1.64 23.67 32.64
N ASP A 232 -0.76 22.68 32.72
CA ASP A 232 0.66 22.87 32.54
C ASP A 232 1.09 22.65 31.09
N PHE A 233 1.45 23.75 30.40
CA PHE A 233 2.00 23.74 29.04
C PHE A 233 3.52 23.91 29.01
N SER A 234 4.20 24.00 30.16
CA SER A 234 5.63 24.31 30.24
C SER A 234 6.49 23.33 29.43
N SER A 235 6.20 22.03 29.57
CA SER A 235 6.88 20.95 28.83
C SER A 235 6.65 20.99 27.32
N VAL A 236 5.47 21.44 26.88
CA VAL A 236 5.13 21.57 25.45
C VAL A 236 5.83 22.77 24.84
N LEU A 237 5.84 23.90 25.54
CA LEU A 237 6.51 25.11 25.09
C LEU A 237 8.03 24.95 25.07
N SER A 238 8.62 24.25 26.05
CA SER A 238 10.05 23.92 26.03
C SER A 238 10.39 23.01 24.86
N TYR A 239 9.59 21.96 24.63
CA TYR A 239 9.74 21.06 23.48
C TYR A 239 9.74 21.83 22.14
N LEU A 240 8.76 22.72 21.92
CA LEU A 240 8.68 23.52 20.69
C LEU A 240 9.90 24.42 20.49
N LYS A 241 10.39 25.03 21.58
CA LYS A 241 11.59 25.87 21.52
C LYS A 241 12.82 25.05 21.14
N GLU A 242 13.03 23.91 21.80
CA GLU A 242 14.15 23.00 21.52
C GLU A 242 14.11 22.46 20.10
N GLN A 243 12.93 22.04 19.61
CA GLN A 243 12.78 21.53 18.24
C GLN A 243 13.03 22.63 17.19
N LYS A 244 12.64 23.87 17.46
CA LYS A 244 12.94 25.00 16.57
C LYS A 244 14.44 25.29 16.50
N GLU A 245 15.12 25.37 17.65
CA GLU A 245 16.58 25.58 17.70
C GLU A 245 17.35 24.45 17.00
N PHE A 246 16.92 23.20 17.20
CA PHE A 246 17.45 22.05 16.47
C PHE A 246 17.23 22.17 14.96
N ARG A 247 16.00 22.47 14.54
CA ARG A 247 15.61 22.60 13.13
C ARG A 247 16.37 23.72 12.41
N ASP A 248 16.60 24.84 13.09
CA ASP A 248 17.36 25.99 12.57
C ASP A 248 18.85 25.66 12.43
N THR A 249 19.39 24.84 13.34
CA THR A 249 20.77 24.34 13.25
C THR A 249 20.94 23.39 12.05
N GLU A 250 20.05 22.40 11.93
CA GLU A 250 20.06 21.41 10.85
C GLU A 250 19.79 22.04 9.47
N ASN A 251 19.15 23.22 9.43
CA ASN A 251 18.97 23.99 8.21
C ASN A 251 20.30 24.40 7.55
N ASN A 252 21.46 24.30 8.20
CA ASN A 252 22.74 24.62 7.58
C ASN A 252 23.41 23.41 6.90
N LEU A 253 22.86 22.20 7.05
CA LEU A 253 23.47 20.99 6.51
C LEU A 253 23.41 20.89 4.98
N LYS A 254 24.48 20.38 4.38
CA LYS A 254 24.54 20.14 2.93
C LYS A 254 23.71 18.91 2.56
N GLU A 255 23.34 18.84 1.28
CA GLU A 255 22.62 17.71 0.67
C GLU A 255 23.25 16.35 1.02
N LYS A 256 24.58 16.26 0.98
CA LYS A 256 25.32 15.02 1.29
C LYS A 256 25.16 14.59 2.75
N GLU A 257 25.15 15.54 3.67
CA GLU A 257 25.03 15.27 5.11
C GLU A 257 23.60 14.84 5.45
N CYS A 258 22.60 15.55 4.90
CA CYS A 258 21.19 15.17 5.01
C CYS A 258 20.94 13.77 4.45
N LYS A 259 21.52 13.45 3.29
CA LYS A 259 21.43 12.12 2.68
C LYS A 259 21.94 11.03 3.62
N ARG A 260 23.13 11.22 4.20
CA ARG A 260 23.72 10.24 5.11
C ARG A 260 22.86 10.04 6.36
N LYS A 261 22.35 11.13 6.94
CA LYS A 261 21.44 11.08 8.10
C LYS A 261 20.13 10.34 7.80
N LEU A 262 19.53 10.57 6.63
CA LEU A 262 18.33 9.83 6.20
C LEU A 262 18.59 8.34 6.04
N ILE A 263 19.73 7.96 5.46
CA ILE A 263 20.10 6.55 5.29
C ILE A 263 20.29 5.88 6.66
N ILE A 264 20.94 6.55 7.61
CA ILE A 264 21.13 6.03 8.96
C ILE A 264 19.78 5.88 9.69
N ASP A 265 18.91 6.89 9.62
CA ASP A 265 17.58 6.84 10.24
C ASP A 265 16.74 5.68 9.72
N ILE A 266 16.74 5.43 8.41
CA ILE A 266 15.97 4.31 7.84
C ILE A 266 16.61 2.94 8.16
N LEU A 267 17.95 2.85 8.23
CA LEU A 267 18.63 1.63 8.65
C LEU A 267 18.26 1.25 10.09
N HIS A 268 18.26 2.22 11.02
CA HIS A 268 17.86 1.98 12.40
C HIS A 268 16.42 1.47 12.52
N GLN A 269 15.49 2.02 11.71
CA GLN A 269 14.09 1.58 11.69
C GLN A 269 13.91 0.14 11.22
N VAL A 270 14.77 -0.35 10.33
CA VAL A 270 14.73 -1.75 9.92
C VAL A 270 15.62 -2.63 10.81
N GLY A 271 16.14 -2.12 11.92
CA GLY A 271 17.00 -2.86 12.85
C GLY A 271 18.40 -3.15 12.32
N LEU A 272 18.94 -2.29 11.45
CA LEU A 272 20.32 -2.34 10.97
C LEU A 272 21.12 -1.15 11.51
N ASP A 273 22.31 -1.41 12.05
CA ASP A 273 23.21 -0.39 12.59
C ASP A 273 24.03 0.32 11.50
N GLU A 274 24.53 1.53 11.75
CA GLU A 274 25.32 2.31 10.79
C GLU A 274 26.64 1.66 10.36
N THR A 275 27.17 0.72 11.13
CA THR A 275 28.37 -0.07 10.78
C THR A 275 28.23 -0.82 9.46
N VAL A 276 27.00 -1.07 9.01
CA VAL A 276 26.71 -1.80 7.77
C VAL A 276 26.89 -0.97 6.50
N LEU A 277 27.03 0.36 6.61
CA LEU A 277 26.99 1.28 5.46
C LEU A 277 28.02 0.96 4.36
N ARG A 278 29.21 0.47 4.75
CA ARG A 278 30.32 0.14 3.84
C ARG A 278 30.35 -1.32 3.39
N ARG A 279 29.45 -2.14 3.92
CA ARG A 279 29.33 -3.56 3.57
C ARG A 279 28.61 -3.73 2.24
N PHE A 280 28.80 -4.88 1.61
CA PHE A 280 28.16 -5.22 0.34
C PHE A 280 26.95 -6.14 0.56
N PRO A 281 25.89 -6.07 -0.27
CA PRO A 281 24.69 -6.90 -0.14
C PRO A 281 24.95 -8.40 0.02
N LEU A 282 25.96 -8.93 -0.67
CA LEU A 282 26.33 -10.36 -0.60
C LEU A 282 26.89 -10.80 0.76
N GLU A 283 27.25 -9.85 1.63
CA GLU A 283 27.78 -10.15 2.97
C GLU A 283 26.67 -10.34 4.01
N PHE A 284 25.40 -10.18 3.63
CA PHE A 284 24.23 -10.23 4.52
C PHE A 284 23.43 -11.53 4.36
N SER A 285 22.71 -11.92 5.41
CA SER A 285 21.70 -12.98 5.31
C SER A 285 20.50 -12.54 4.46
N GLY A 286 19.69 -13.49 3.95
CA GLY A 286 18.51 -13.16 3.14
C GLY A 286 17.53 -12.19 3.83
N GLY A 287 17.31 -12.37 5.14
CA GLY A 287 16.49 -11.43 5.93
C GLY A 287 17.11 -10.04 6.08
N GLN A 288 18.43 -9.94 6.19
CA GLN A 288 19.13 -8.65 6.20
C GLN A 288 19.12 -7.98 4.82
N GLN A 289 19.29 -8.73 3.75
CA GLN A 289 19.13 -8.22 2.38
C GLN A 289 17.72 -7.71 2.14
N GLN A 290 16.70 -8.40 2.66
CA GLN A 290 15.33 -7.93 2.60
C GLN A 290 15.16 -6.57 3.31
N ARG A 291 15.72 -6.42 4.52
CA ARG A 291 15.72 -5.13 5.25
C ARG A 291 16.41 -4.02 4.46
N VAL A 292 17.53 -4.30 3.80
CA VAL A 292 18.20 -3.33 2.90
C VAL A 292 17.31 -2.99 1.70
N GLY A 293 16.59 -3.96 1.13
CA GLY A 293 15.60 -3.73 0.08
C GLY A 293 14.44 -2.84 0.54
N ILE A 294 13.93 -3.06 1.75
CA ILE A 294 12.91 -2.21 2.39
C ILE A 294 13.46 -0.78 2.55
N CYS A 295 14.67 -0.62 3.10
CA CYS A 295 15.31 0.70 3.21
C CYS A 295 15.37 1.43 1.88
N ARG A 296 15.85 0.76 0.82
CA ARG A 296 15.98 1.37 -0.50
C ARG A 296 14.64 1.86 -1.04
N ALA A 297 13.57 1.11 -0.84
CA ALA A 297 12.23 1.48 -1.30
C ALA A 297 11.65 2.64 -0.46
N VAL A 298 11.90 2.66 0.85
CA VAL A 298 11.21 3.58 1.77
C VAL A 298 11.98 4.87 2.03
N VAL A 299 13.29 4.93 1.78
CA VAL A 299 14.10 6.14 2.01
C VAL A 299 13.63 7.36 1.22
N LEU A 300 12.95 7.16 0.09
CA LEU A 300 12.33 8.23 -0.70
C LEU A 300 10.99 8.71 -0.16
N GLN A 301 10.47 8.04 0.89
CA GLN A 301 9.18 8.31 1.51
C GLN A 301 8.04 8.34 0.50
N PRO A 302 7.84 7.23 -0.24
CA PRO A 302 6.79 7.15 -1.23
C PRO A 302 5.43 7.27 -0.57
N GLN A 303 4.43 7.76 -1.28
CA GLN A 303 3.05 7.71 -0.78
C GLN A 303 2.45 6.31 -0.95
N ILE A 304 2.96 5.55 -1.94
CA ILE A 304 2.50 4.19 -2.27
C ILE A 304 3.69 3.24 -2.32
N LEU A 305 3.60 2.14 -1.57
CA LEU A 305 4.57 1.06 -1.56
C LEU A 305 3.91 -0.24 -2.00
N ILE A 306 4.47 -0.90 -3.01
CA ILE A 306 4.05 -2.24 -3.44
C ILE A 306 5.06 -3.22 -2.86
N ALA A 307 4.63 -4.10 -1.97
CA ALA A 307 5.47 -5.14 -1.41
C ALA A 307 5.09 -6.48 -2.05
N ASP A 308 5.91 -6.96 -2.99
CA ASP A 308 5.66 -8.19 -3.75
C ASP A 308 6.28 -9.39 -3.07
N GLU A 309 5.45 -10.15 -2.32
CA GLU A 309 5.88 -11.29 -1.51
C GLU A 309 7.11 -11.00 -0.63
N PRO A 310 7.11 -9.92 0.18
CA PRO A 310 8.30 -9.45 0.87
C PRO A 310 8.80 -10.37 2.00
N ILE A 311 8.10 -11.47 2.26
CA ILE A 311 8.34 -12.41 3.36
C ILE A 311 8.43 -13.88 2.93
N SER A 312 8.17 -14.20 1.65
CA SER A 312 7.97 -15.59 1.21
C SER A 312 9.21 -16.48 1.32
N ALA A 313 10.41 -15.90 1.20
CA ALA A 313 11.68 -16.62 1.28
C ALA A 313 12.32 -16.60 2.68
N LEU A 314 11.59 -16.18 3.72
CA LEU A 314 12.14 -15.95 5.07
C LEU A 314 11.57 -16.94 6.09
N ASP A 315 12.37 -17.26 7.10
CA ASP A 315 11.93 -18.05 8.26
C ASP A 315 10.84 -17.33 9.06
N VAL A 316 9.93 -18.08 9.68
CA VAL A 316 8.74 -17.57 10.41
C VAL A 316 9.09 -16.47 11.42
N SER A 317 10.20 -16.62 12.17
CA SER A 317 10.63 -15.60 13.14
C SER A 317 11.06 -14.29 12.48
N ILE A 318 11.70 -14.36 11.31
CA ILE A 318 12.11 -13.19 10.52
C ILE A 318 10.89 -12.56 9.82
N GLN A 319 9.93 -13.36 9.36
CA GLN A 319 8.67 -12.84 8.78
C GLN A 319 7.94 -11.93 9.78
N ALA A 320 7.80 -12.36 11.03
CA ALA A 320 7.18 -11.56 12.08
C ALA A 320 7.91 -10.23 12.32
N GLN A 321 9.25 -10.24 12.30
CA GLN A 321 10.05 -9.02 12.43
C GLN A 321 9.83 -8.07 11.23
N VAL A 322 9.77 -8.60 10.00
CA VAL A 322 9.50 -7.80 8.80
C VAL A 322 8.09 -7.21 8.82
N ILE A 323 7.10 -7.96 9.30
CA ILE A 323 5.73 -7.44 9.47
C ILE A 323 5.71 -6.24 10.43
N ASN A 324 6.43 -6.33 11.56
CA ASN A 324 6.52 -5.21 12.51
C ASN A 324 7.19 -3.98 11.88
N ILE A 325 8.25 -4.17 11.09
CA ILE A 325 8.88 -3.08 10.34
C ILE A 325 7.85 -2.39 9.44
N PHE A 326 7.06 -3.12 8.66
CA PHE A 326 6.06 -2.50 7.81
C PHE A 326 4.98 -1.74 8.59
N LYS A 327 4.57 -2.24 9.77
CA LYS A 327 3.63 -1.51 10.65
C LYS A 327 4.22 -0.19 11.13
N GLU A 328 5.45 -0.22 11.63
CA GLU A 328 6.16 0.97 12.09
C GLU A 328 6.35 1.98 10.96
N LEU A 329 6.71 1.52 9.76
CA LEU A 329 6.86 2.37 8.57
C LEU A 329 5.53 2.96 8.09
N LYS A 330 4.45 2.16 8.13
CA LYS A 330 3.08 2.64 7.84
C LYS A 330 2.71 3.79 8.76
N GLU A 331 2.91 3.63 10.06
CA GLU A 331 2.56 4.66 11.05
C GLU A 331 3.48 5.88 10.96
N LYS A 332 4.79 5.67 10.82
CA LYS A 332 5.80 6.74 10.81
C LYS A 332 5.74 7.61 9.55
N TYR A 333 5.36 7.07 8.40
CA TYR A 333 5.34 7.80 7.14
C TYR A 333 3.95 7.92 6.51
N ASN A 334 2.90 7.44 7.19
CA ASN A 334 1.54 7.35 6.67
C ASN A 334 1.51 6.71 5.27
N LEU A 335 2.25 5.59 5.13
CA LEU A 335 2.37 4.88 3.86
C LEU A 335 1.08 4.18 3.50
N THR A 336 0.76 4.18 2.22
CA THR A 336 -0.26 3.28 1.66
C THR A 336 0.43 2.08 1.04
N ILE A 337 0.08 0.88 1.47
CA ILE A 337 0.81 -0.33 1.11
C ILE A 337 -0.11 -1.30 0.36
N ILE A 338 0.36 -1.81 -0.77
CA ILE A 338 -0.21 -3.00 -1.41
C ILE A 338 0.70 -4.17 -1.01
N PHE A 339 0.21 -5.01 -0.13
CA PHE A 339 0.96 -6.17 0.38
C PHE A 339 0.53 -7.42 -0.38
N ILE A 340 1.36 -7.88 -1.31
CA ILE A 340 1.11 -9.08 -2.10
C ILE A 340 1.66 -10.28 -1.34
N ALA A 341 0.81 -11.29 -1.12
CA ALA A 341 1.21 -12.53 -0.47
C ALA A 341 0.40 -13.71 -1.00
N HIS A 342 0.84 -14.92 -0.69
CA HIS A 342 0.08 -16.15 -0.94
C HIS A 342 -0.55 -16.73 0.34
N ASP A 343 -0.06 -16.33 1.53
CA ASP A 343 -0.58 -16.78 2.83
C ASP A 343 -1.49 -15.71 3.45
N LEU A 344 -2.77 -16.05 3.66
CA LEU A 344 -3.77 -15.17 4.27
C LEU A 344 -3.48 -14.86 5.75
N ARG A 345 -2.81 -15.74 6.50
CA ARG A 345 -2.55 -15.53 7.94
C ARG A 345 -1.51 -14.45 8.17
N MET A 346 -0.45 -14.41 7.36
CA MET A 346 0.54 -13.33 7.45
C MET A 346 -0.06 -11.98 7.06
N VAL A 347 -0.99 -11.99 6.11
CA VAL A 347 -1.71 -10.80 5.65
C VAL A 347 -2.65 -10.28 6.74
N GLU A 348 -3.21 -11.15 7.58
CA GLU A 348 -4.05 -10.78 8.73
C GLU A 348 -3.37 -9.77 9.64
N TYR A 349 -2.11 -10.03 9.97
CA TYR A 349 -1.40 -9.25 10.97
C TYR A 349 -1.09 -7.84 10.51
N ILE A 350 -1.10 -7.55 9.20
CA ILE A 350 -0.61 -6.29 8.64
C ILE A 350 -1.67 -5.51 7.86
N SER A 351 -2.66 -6.18 7.28
CA SER A 351 -3.58 -5.57 6.33
C SER A 351 -4.84 -5.02 7.00
N ASP A 352 -5.31 -3.86 6.57
CA ASP A 352 -6.61 -3.34 6.97
C ASP A 352 -7.75 -4.00 6.15
N ARG A 353 -7.44 -4.31 4.89
CA ARG A 353 -8.39 -4.87 3.93
C ARG A 353 -7.72 -5.94 3.08
N ILE A 354 -8.49 -6.93 2.64
CA ILE A 354 -8.02 -8.01 1.76
C ILE A 354 -8.78 -7.99 0.45
N ALA A 355 -8.06 -8.23 -0.64
CA ALA A 355 -8.59 -8.51 -1.97
C ALA A 355 -8.04 -9.88 -2.44
N VAL A 356 -8.93 -10.83 -2.67
CA VAL A 356 -8.60 -12.18 -3.12
C VAL A 356 -8.69 -12.25 -4.64
N ILE A 357 -7.62 -12.74 -5.28
CA ILE A 357 -7.50 -12.86 -6.74
C ILE A 357 -7.22 -14.30 -7.17
N ASN A 358 -7.93 -14.77 -8.20
CA ASN A 358 -7.71 -16.06 -8.84
C ASN A 358 -7.73 -15.89 -10.36
N LYS A 359 -6.74 -16.48 -11.07
CA LYS A 359 -6.66 -16.48 -12.55
C LYS A 359 -6.95 -15.10 -13.18
N GLY A 360 -6.42 -14.05 -12.57
CA GLY A 360 -6.53 -12.67 -13.01
C GLY A 360 -7.83 -11.95 -12.67
N THR A 361 -8.75 -12.56 -11.89
CA THR A 361 -10.06 -11.99 -11.52
C THR A 361 -10.15 -11.85 -10.00
N LEU A 362 -10.62 -10.69 -9.52
CA LEU A 362 -10.96 -10.52 -8.10
C LEU A 362 -12.22 -11.30 -7.77
N LEU A 363 -12.20 -11.99 -6.63
CA LEU A 363 -13.29 -12.87 -6.19
C LEU A 363 -13.94 -12.38 -4.90
N GLU A 364 -13.17 -11.79 -3.99
CA GLU A 364 -13.68 -11.34 -2.69
C GLU A 364 -12.85 -10.15 -2.21
N VAL A 365 -13.52 -9.12 -1.70
CA VAL A 365 -12.88 -7.90 -1.19
C VAL A 365 -13.59 -7.47 0.08
N GLY A 366 -12.86 -7.24 1.17
CA GLY A 366 -13.47 -6.78 2.41
C GLY A 366 -12.47 -6.54 3.54
N PRO A 367 -12.93 -6.02 4.70
CA PRO A 367 -12.09 -5.84 5.86
C PRO A 367 -11.38 -7.15 6.23
N THR A 368 -10.10 -7.08 6.59
CA THR A 368 -9.26 -8.26 6.87
C THR A 368 -9.94 -9.24 7.83
N LYS A 369 -10.50 -8.73 8.93
CA LYS A 369 -11.18 -9.55 9.94
C LYS A 369 -12.38 -10.31 9.37
N GLU A 370 -13.16 -9.69 8.50
CA GLU A 370 -14.35 -10.31 7.91
C GLU A 370 -13.96 -11.37 6.87
N VAL A 371 -13.01 -11.07 5.98
CA VAL A 371 -12.56 -12.01 4.94
C VAL A 371 -11.92 -13.26 5.56
N ILE A 372 -11.20 -13.12 6.67
CA ILE A 372 -10.52 -14.25 7.33
C ILE A 372 -11.47 -15.07 8.20
N HIS A 373 -12.30 -14.43 9.02
CA HIS A 373 -13.16 -15.15 9.97
C HIS A 373 -14.52 -15.54 9.39
N ASN A 374 -14.92 -14.92 8.28
CA ASN A 374 -16.18 -15.18 7.60
C ASN A 374 -16.01 -15.21 6.07
N PRO A 375 -15.12 -16.07 5.54
CA PRO A 375 -14.86 -16.17 4.11
C PRO A 375 -16.10 -16.71 3.37
N HIS A 376 -16.56 -16.01 2.34
CA HIS A 376 -17.73 -16.44 1.57
C HIS A 376 -17.38 -17.16 0.29
N HIS A 377 -16.35 -16.70 -0.43
CA HIS A 377 -16.00 -17.33 -1.70
C HIS A 377 -15.32 -18.70 -1.43
N PRO A 378 -15.72 -19.79 -2.12
CA PRO A 378 -15.12 -21.12 -1.93
C PRO A 378 -13.60 -21.14 -2.12
N TYR A 379 -13.09 -20.33 -3.06
CA TYR A 379 -11.64 -20.13 -3.21
C TYR A 379 -10.98 -19.55 -1.95
N THR A 380 -11.57 -18.53 -1.32
CA THR A 380 -11.03 -17.92 -0.10
C THR A 380 -11.00 -18.95 1.03
N GLN A 381 -12.05 -19.76 1.17
CA GLN A 381 -12.09 -20.89 2.12
C GLN A 381 -10.97 -21.90 1.82
N SER A 382 -10.75 -22.27 0.55
CA SER A 382 -9.68 -23.19 0.16
C SER A 382 -8.27 -22.67 0.49
N LEU A 383 -8.05 -21.36 0.37
CA LEU A 383 -6.77 -20.73 0.72
C LEU A 383 -6.53 -20.79 2.24
N LEU A 384 -7.56 -20.56 3.05
CA LEU A 384 -7.46 -20.63 4.51
C LEU A 384 -7.26 -22.05 5.01
N ASP A 385 -7.97 -23.02 4.41
CA ASP A 385 -7.86 -24.44 4.74
C ASP A 385 -6.49 -25.04 4.35
N ALA A 386 -5.82 -24.45 3.35
CA ALA A 386 -4.48 -24.88 2.92
C ALA A 386 -3.38 -24.50 3.93
N VAL A 387 -3.63 -23.59 4.87
CA VAL A 387 -2.65 -23.17 5.86
C VAL A 387 -2.76 -24.07 7.11
N PRO A 388 -1.71 -24.80 7.52
CA PRO A 388 -1.78 -25.71 8.66
C PRO A 388 -2.02 -24.96 9.98
N SER A 389 -3.12 -25.22 10.69
CA SER A 389 -3.35 -24.71 12.06
C SER A 389 -2.84 -25.68 13.12
N ILE A 390 -2.33 -25.16 14.23
CA ILE A 390 -1.91 -25.94 15.40
C ILE A 390 -3.13 -26.64 16.04
N GLU A 391 -4.32 -26.06 15.86
CA GLU A 391 -5.61 -26.54 16.38
C GLU A 391 -6.33 -27.50 15.42
N ALA A 392 -5.78 -27.81 14.24
CA ALA A 392 -6.42 -28.76 13.32
C ALA A 392 -6.41 -30.18 13.92
N GLU A 393 -7.58 -30.66 14.38
CA GLU A 393 -7.76 -32.05 14.78
C GLU A 393 -7.39 -33.02 13.62
N LYS A 394 -6.83 -34.17 14.00
CA LYS A 394 -6.41 -35.25 13.09
C LYS A 394 -7.56 -35.66 12.16
N GLY A 395 -7.49 -35.20 10.91
CA GLY A 395 -8.48 -35.50 9.86
C GLY A 395 -8.71 -34.36 8.87
N SER A 396 -8.36 -33.12 9.22
CA SER A 396 -8.59 -31.91 8.40
C SER A 396 -7.57 -31.67 7.28
N LEU A 397 -6.87 -32.70 6.80
CA LEU A 397 -5.84 -32.58 5.75
C LEU A 397 -6.42 -32.64 4.32
N VAL A 398 -7.73 -32.80 4.15
CA VAL A 398 -8.38 -32.69 2.84
C VAL A 398 -9.00 -31.30 2.74
N GLY A 399 -8.15 -30.28 2.55
CA GLY A 399 -8.63 -28.97 2.13
C GLY A 399 -9.42 -29.10 0.83
N GLN A 400 -10.55 -28.41 0.71
CA GLN A 400 -11.33 -28.46 -0.54
C GLN A 400 -10.51 -27.82 -1.66
N ALA A 401 -10.16 -28.60 -2.69
CA ALA A 401 -9.51 -28.05 -3.89
C ALA A 401 -10.53 -27.22 -4.68
N TYR A 402 -10.32 -25.91 -4.74
CA TYR A 402 -11.20 -25.03 -5.52
C TYR A 402 -10.97 -25.23 -7.03
N ASN A 403 -12.07 -25.45 -7.76
CA ASN A 403 -12.05 -25.52 -9.21
C ASN A 403 -12.84 -24.35 -9.81
N SER A 404 -12.15 -23.42 -10.49
CA SER A 404 -12.80 -22.29 -11.16
C SER A 404 -13.78 -22.70 -12.26
N SER A 405 -13.68 -23.92 -12.79
CA SER A 405 -14.60 -24.44 -13.81
C SER A 405 -15.90 -25.00 -13.20
N SER A 406 -16.06 -24.97 -11.88
CA SER A 406 -17.34 -25.30 -11.23
C SER A 406 -18.42 -24.24 -11.45
N HIS A 407 -18.02 -23.03 -11.83
CA HIS A 407 -18.93 -21.95 -12.16
C HIS A 407 -19.42 -22.10 -13.61
N GLU A 408 -20.73 -22.19 -13.80
CA GLU A 408 -21.38 -22.29 -15.11
C GLU A 408 -21.70 -20.91 -15.70
N TYR A 409 -20.67 -20.05 -15.81
CA TYR A 409 -20.86 -18.70 -16.36
C TYR A 409 -21.02 -18.71 -17.89
N ASP A 410 -22.10 -18.11 -18.38
CA ASP A 410 -22.40 -17.96 -19.81
C ASP A 410 -22.87 -16.52 -20.15
N GLU A 411 -23.28 -16.26 -21.39
CA GLU A 411 -23.69 -14.91 -21.83
C GLU A 411 -24.88 -14.34 -21.02
N HIS A 412 -25.69 -15.19 -20.39
CA HIS A 412 -26.86 -14.81 -19.61
C HIS A 412 -26.61 -14.87 -18.10
N THR A 413 -25.66 -15.69 -17.68
CA THR A 413 -25.34 -16.02 -16.29
C THR A 413 -23.96 -15.50 -15.96
N GLN A 414 -23.85 -14.19 -15.80
CA GLN A 414 -22.61 -13.53 -15.41
C GLN A 414 -22.62 -13.17 -13.92
N PRO A 415 -21.51 -13.35 -13.21
CA PRO A 415 -21.44 -12.99 -11.80
C PRO A 415 -21.43 -11.46 -11.64
N LYS A 416 -21.96 -11.00 -10.51
CA LYS A 416 -21.96 -9.59 -10.11
C LYS A 416 -21.36 -9.44 -8.72
N TRP A 417 -21.02 -8.22 -8.33
CA TRP A 417 -20.56 -7.96 -6.97
C TRP A 417 -21.75 -7.97 -6.02
N GLN A 418 -21.77 -8.95 -5.14
CA GLN A 418 -22.78 -9.13 -4.11
C GLN A 418 -22.25 -8.58 -2.79
N GLN A 419 -23.06 -7.78 -2.12
CA GLN A 419 -22.70 -7.17 -0.85
C GLN A 419 -23.08 -8.11 0.31
N ILE A 420 -22.07 -8.54 1.08
CA ILE A 420 -22.23 -9.38 2.28
C ILE A 420 -22.49 -8.49 3.50
N SER A 421 -21.67 -7.45 3.65
CA SER A 421 -21.72 -6.47 4.74
C SER A 421 -21.50 -5.07 4.18
N GLN A 422 -21.47 -4.03 5.02
CA GLN A 422 -21.21 -2.66 4.56
C GLN A 422 -19.94 -2.54 3.70
N LYS A 423 -18.92 -3.36 3.96
CA LYS A 423 -17.59 -3.26 3.33
C LYS A 423 -17.08 -4.55 2.69
N HIS A 424 -17.81 -5.65 2.84
CA HIS A 424 -17.42 -6.98 2.36
C HIS A 424 -18.26 -7.37 1.15
N PHE A 425 -17.59 -7.69 0.06
CA PHE A 425 -18.17 -8.03 -1.24
C PHE A 425 -17.59 -9.33 -1.77
N VAL A 426 -18.43 -10.12 -2.44
CA VAL A 426 -18.04 -11.35 -3.12
C VAL A 426 -18.57 -11.33 -4.56
N LEU A 427 -17.79 -11.86 -5.48
CA LEU A 427 -18.19 -12.03 -6.87
C LEU A 427 -18.94 -13.34 -7.00
N ALA A 428 -20.23 -13.27 -7.34
CA ALA A 428 -21.10 -14.44 -7.45
C ALA A 428 -22.35 -14.12 -8.30
N THR A 429 -22.99 -15.14 -8.87
CA THR A 429 -24.38 -15.04 -9.33
C THR A 429 -25.34 -14.91 -8.14
N ASP A 430 -26.62 -14.63 -8.40
CA ASP A 430 -27.63 -14.60 -7.33
C ASP A 430 -27.80 -15.97 -6.65
N GLU A 431 -27.71 -17.06 -7.42
CA GLU A 431 -27.82 -18.43 -6.92
C GLU A 431 -26.59 -18.83 -6.09
N GLU A 432 -25.39 -18.57 -6.62
CA GLU A 432 -24.12 -18.83 -5.92
C GLU A 432 -24.03 -18.04 -4.62
N PHE A 433 -24.53 -16.81 -4.59
CA PHE A 433 -24.49 -15.99 -3.38
C PHE A 433 -25.26 -16.64 -2.23
N VAL A 434 -26.45 -17.18 -2.50
CA VAL A 434 -27.24 -17.91 -1.50
C VAL A 434 -26.48 -19.14 -1.00
N GLU A 435 -25.84 -19.88 -1.91
CA GLU A 435 -25.01 -21.03 -1.55
C GLU A 435 -23.81 -20.64 -0.68
N PHE A 436 -23.09 -19.57 -1.05
CA PHE A 436 -21.91 -19.08 -0.35
C PHE A 436 -22.25 -18.63 1.07
N VAL A 437 -23.34 -17.89 1.24
CA VAL A 437 -23.83 -17.46 2.56
C VAL A 437 -24.21 -18.67 3.44
N ASN A 438 -24.84 -19.69 2.86
CA ASN A 438 -25.18 -20.91 3.60
C ASN A 438 -23.95 -21.71 4.01
N LYS A 439 -22.97 -21.87 3.10
CA LYS A 439 -21.69 -22.54 3.38
C LYS A 439 -20.86 -21.78 4.42
N ALA A 440 -20.81 -20.45 4.37
CA ALA A 440 -20.07 -19.63 5.32
C ALA A 440 -20.57 -19.80 6.77
N LYS A 441 -21.90 -19.94 6.97
CA LYS A 441 -22.48 -20.25 8.30
C LYS A 441 -21.95 -21.57 8.87
N THR A 442 -21.85 -22.61 8.02
CA THR A 442 -21.31 -23.92 8.40
C THR A 442 -19.79 -23.90 8.58
N TYR A 443 -19.08 -23.07 7.82
CA TYR A 443 -17.63 -22.87 7.97
C TYR A 443 -17.30 -22.25 9.33
N LYS A 444 -18.05 -21.22 9.73
CA LYS A 444 -17.87 -20.52 11.01
C LYS A 444 -18.02 -21.44 12.22
N SER A 445 -18.88 -22.46 12.16
CA SER A 445 -19.05 -23.44 13.24
C SER A 445 -17.90 -24.46 13.37
N LYS A 446 -16.92 -24.49 12.44
CA LYS A 446 -15.75 -25.38 12.55
C LYS A 446 -14.63 -24.81 13.42
N PHE A 447 -14.67 -23.52 13.73
CA PHE A 447 -13.60 -22.79 14.43
C PHE A 447 -14.09 -22.10 15.72
N ILE A 448 -15.34 -22.36 16.14
CA ILE A 448 -15.93 -22.02 17.45
C ILE A 448 -16.17 -23.35 18.16
#